data_AF-A0AAV9NBR5-F1
#
_entry.id   AF-A0AAV9NBR5-F1
#
_cell.length_a   1.000
_cell.length_b   1.000
_cell.length_c   1.000
_cell.angle_alpha   90.00
_cell.angle_beta   90.00
_cell.angle_gamma   90.00
#
_symmetry.space_group_name_H-M   'P 1'
#
loop_
_entity.id
_entity.type
_entity.pdbx_description
1 polymer ?
#
loop_
_entity_poly.entity_id
_entity_poly.type
_entity_poly.pdbx_seq_one_letter_code
_entity_poly.pdbx_strand_id
1 'polypeptide(L)'
;MATVAPPMSFSASTSSFRASQSHNGPVSYSDSPLTQLPTVDFKFEDLRKRMAEFTVKFDAFIEQGRKRVLEERNEFRARLGEISEEQRSCSTQISTLQSTLSTHDHVLSREQAEKSEMQGQISKLESHQANQCAARDRLKTAISQTQRQIDVKLQAQREYSEKVESQSRLNGPELNFWETYLGCRLDGSGDENKIRVCFMFPPAKGGKTGEEREAMFEVQVPETGSGRYEVVYMKPKLEASKVEKIVDRMNITRDVGTLLKGMRELYVEALK
;
A
#
# COMPACT_ATOMS: atom_id res chain seq x y z
N MET A 1 -37.51 -16.01 -12.12
CA MET A 1 -38.35 -16.73 -13.09
C MET A 1 -38.87 -17.98 -12.41
N ALA A 2 -40.18 -18.05 -12.24
CA ALA A 2 -40.88 -19.11 -11.55
C ALA A 2 -41.23 -20.24 -12.51
N THR A 3 -41.01 -21.49 -12.10
CA THR A 3 -41.56 -22.68 -12.77
C THR A 3 -42.20 -23.57 -11.70
N VAL A 4 -43.51 -23.46 -11.62
CA VAL A 4 -44.42 -24.32 -10.85
C VAL A 4 -44.77 -25.52 -11.72
N ALA A 5 -44.65 -26.74 -11.20
CA ALA A 5 -45.15 -27.97 -11.80
C ALA A 5 -46.12 -28.67 -10.82
N PRO A 6 -47.20 -29.33 -11.30
CA PRO A 6 -48.39 -29.67 -10.52
C PRO A 6 -48.28 -31.01 -9.75
N PRO A 7 -49.16 -31.26 -8.75
CA PRO A 7 -49.13 -32.46 -7.92
C PRO A 7 -49.83 -33.66 -8.60
N MET A 8 -49.23 -34.85 -8.49
CA MET A 8 -49.87 -36.11 -8.86
C MET A 8 -50.81 -36.59 -7.75
N SER A 9 -52.07 -36.80 -8.12
CA SER A 9 -53.12 -37.35 -7.26
C SER A 9 -53.17 -38.87 -7.45
N PHE A 10 -52.94 -39.66 -6.39
CA PHE A 10 -53.20 -41.10 -6.41
C PHE A 10 -54.48 -41.42 -5.62
N SER A 11 -55.33 -42.18 -6.31
CA SER A 11 -56.72 -42.46 -6.01
C SER A 11 -56.90 -43.43 -4.84
N ALA A 12 -57.72 -43.05 -3.86
CA ALA A 12 -58.20 -43.96 -2.81
C ALA A 12 -59.41 -44.75 -3.34
N SER A 13 -59.28 -46.07 -3.45
CA SER A 13 -60.39 -46.96 -3.75
C SER A 13 -61.12 -47.35 -2.46
N THR A 14 -62.34 -46.83 -2.27
CA THR A 14 -63.25 -47.24 -1.20
C THR A 14 -64.33 -48.18 -1.74
N SER A 15 -64.54 -49.26 -0.99
CA SER A 15 -65.53 -50.30 -1.24
C SER A 15 -66.97 -49.77 -1.13
N SER A 16 -67.91 -50.35 -1.88
CA SER A 16 -69.34 -50.29 -1.54
C SER A 16 -69.95 -51.68 -1.56
N PHE A 17 -70.46 -52.07 -0.39
CA PHE A 17 -71.25 -53.25 -0.10
C PHE A 17 -72.59 -53.22 -0.85
N ARG A 18 -73.03 -54.40 -1.32
CA ARG A 18 -74.41 -54.62 -1.77
C ARG A 18 -75.02 -55.76 -0.97
N ALA A 19 -75.91 -55.41 -0.05
CA ALA A 19 -76.84 -56.33 0.59
C ALA A 19 -78.13 -56.39 -0.25
N SER A 20 -78.69 -57.58 -0.46
CA SER A 20 -80.06 -57.74 -0.92
C SER A 20 -80.71 -58.94 -0.27
N GLN A 21 -81.94 -58.71 0.20
CA GLN A 21 -82.81 -59.55 1.01
C GLN A 21 -83.55 -60.63 0.20
N SER A 22 -84.24 -61.49 0.98
CA SER A 22 -85.51 -62.20 0.69
C SER A 22 -85.39 -63.60 0.09
N HIS A 23 -86.21 -64.61 0.43
CA HIS A 23 -87.50 -64.67 1.11
C HIS A 23 -87.73 -66.10 1.67
N ASN A 24 -88.46 -66.21 2.79
CA ASN A 24 -88.97 -67.46 3.36
C ASN A 24 -90.20 -67.97 2.60
N GLY A 25 -90.41 -69.28 2.58
CA GLY A 25 -91.69 -69.91 2.21
C GLY A 25 -91.68 -71.43 2.44
N PRO A 26 -92.59 -72.00 3.27
CA PRO A 26 -92.65 -73.43 3.55
C PRO A 26 -93.64 -74.16 2.64
N VAL A 27 -93.37 -75.43 2.32
CA VAL A 27 -94.35 -76.37 1.74
C VAL A 27 -94.19 -77.74 2.38
N SER A 28 -95.33 -78.39 2.58
CA SER A 28 -95.62 -79.43 3.57
C SER A 28 -96.33 -80.60 2.86
N TYR A 29 -95.87 -81.83 3.16
CA TYR A 29 -96.54 -83.15 3.03
C TYR A 29 -97.01 -83.56 1.61
N SER A 30 -97.01 -84.81 1.13
CA SER A 30 -96.96 -86.18 1.68
C SER A 30 -96.88 -87.14 0.48
N ASP A 31 -96.12 -88.25 0.54
CA ASP A 31 -96.60 -89.62 0.29
C ASP A 31 -95.44 -90.61 0.11
N SER A 32 -95.47 -91.66 0.95
CA SER A 32 -94.67 -92.89 0.85
C SER A 32 -95.37 -93.89 -0.07
N PRO A 33 -94.65 -94.75 -0.82
CA PRO A 33 -94.50 -96.12 -0.30
C PRO A 33 -93.23 -96.84 -0.79
N LEU A 34 -92.49 -97.50 0.11
CA LEU A 34 -91.90 -98.84 -0.10
C LEU A 34 -91.03 -99.23 1.10
N THR A 35 -91.60 -100.08 1.94
CA THR A 35 -90.95 -100.85 2.99
C THR A 35 -90.16 -102.03 2.41
N GLN A 36 -88.99 -102.26 3.02
CA GLN A 36 -88.23 -103.53 3.18
C GLN A 36 -86.81 -103.52 2.59
N LEU A 37 -85.87 -103.03 3.39
CA LEU A 37 -84.47 -103.45 3.38
C LEU A 37 -84.01 -103.69 4.84
N PRO A 38 -83.02 -104.57 5.06
CA PRO A 38 -82.69 -105.14 6.37
C PRO A 38 -82.37 -104.06 7.40
N THR A 39 -82.81 -104.26 8.64
CA THR A 39 -82.29 -103.52 9.81
C THR A 39 -80.84 -103.94 10.02
N VAL A 40 -79.94 -103.33 9.26
CA VAL A 40 -78.53 -103.23 9.63
C VAL A 40 -78.54 -102.43 10.93
N ASP A 41 -78.04 -103.03 12.01
CA ASP A 41 -77.66 -102.33 13.22
C ASP A 41 -76.49 -101.41 12.88
N PHE A 42 -76.81 -100.32 12.18
CA PHE A 42 -75.97 -99.16 12.15
C PHE A 42 -75.86 -98.77 13.61
N LYS A 43 -74.66 -98.86 14.16
CA LYS A 43 -74.31 -98.29 15.46
C LYS A 43 -74.45 -96.76 15.37
N PHE A 44 -75.68 -96.27 15.17
CA PHE A 44 -76.04 -94.88 15.00
C PHE A 44 -75.61 -94.10 16.22
N GLU A 45 -75.58 -94.74 17.39
CA GLU A 45 -75.11 -94.12 18.62
C GLU A 45 -73.58 -94.00 18.69
N ASP A 46 -72.81 -94.95 18.13
CA ASP A 46 -71.35 -94.79 17.96
C ASP A 46 -71.02 -93.74 16.87
N LEU A 47 -71.79 -93.72 15.76
CA LEU A 47 -71.61 -92.73 14.70
C LEU A 47 -71.99 -91.33 15.17
N ARG A 48 -73.10 -91.20 15.91
CA ARG A 48 -73.56 -89.95 16.54
C ARG A 48 -72.58 -89.47 17.60
N LYS A 49 -72.04 -90.38 18.41
CA LYS A 49 -70.98 -90.07 19.37
C LYS A 49 -69.70 -89.63 18.68
N ARG A 50 -69.26 -90.31 17.61
CA ARG A 50 -68.09 -89.89 16.81
C ARG A 50 -68.32 -88.58 16.08
N MET A 51 -69.53 -88.33 15.58
CA MET A 51 -69.89 -87.05 14.95
C MET A 51 -69.93 -85.94 15.98
N ALA A 52 -70.47 -86.16 17.18
CA ALA A 52 -70.43 -85.19 18.26
C ALA A 52 -68.98 -84.91 18.72
N GLU A 53 -68.16 -85.94 18.91
CA GLU A 53 -66.74 -85.79 19.24
C GLU A 53 -65.95 -85.11 18.12
N PHE A 54 -66.26 -85.42 16.86
CA PHE A 54 -65.67 -84.76 15.70
C PHE A 54 -66.09 -83.31 15.62
N THR A 55 -67.37 -82.97 15.79
CA THR A 55 -67.88 -81.59 15.83
C THR A 55 -67.21 -80.81 16.95
N VAL A 56 -67.08 -81.36 18.16
CA VAL A 56 -66.37 -80.69 19.27
C VAL A 56 -64.89 -80.45 18.94
N LYS A 57 -64.19 -81.45 18.39
CA LYS A 57 -62.77 -81.31 17.99
C LYS A 57 -62.60 -80.36 16.81
N PHE A 58 -63.54 -80.37 15.87
CA PHE A 58 -63.54 -79.52 14.69
C PHE A 58 -63.83 -78.08 15.08
N ASP A 59 -64.83 -77.83 15.93
CA ASP A 59 -65.12 -76.51 16.48
C ASP A 59 -63.94 -75.98 17.29
N ALA A 60 -63.29 -76.82 18.11
CA ALA A 60 -62.07 -76.44 18.82
C ALA A 60 -60.90 -76.13 17.88
N PHE A 61 -60.75 -76.88 16.78
CA PHE A 61 -59.74 -76.61 15.75
C PHE A 61 -60.02 -75.30 15.00
N ILE A 62 -61.29 -75.05 14.64
CA ILE A 62 -61.72 -73.80 14.00
C ILE A 62 -61.53 -72.63 14.96
N GLU A 63 -61.83 -72.79 16.25
CA GLU A 63 -61.64 -71.77 17.27
C GLU A 63 -60.15 -71.48 17.50
N GLN A 64 -59.30 -72.51 17.56
CA GLN A 64 -57.86 -72.37 17.66
C GLN A 64 -57.26 -71.74 16.39
N GLY A 65 -57.73 -72.14 15.21
CA GLY A 65 -57.34 -71.53 13.93
C GLY A 65 -57.74 -70.06 13.85
N ARG A 66 -58.96 -69.71 14.28
CA ARG A 66 -59.45 -68.33 14.34
C ARG A 66 -58.62 -67.50 15.31
N LYS A 67 -58.32 -68.05 16.50
CA LYS A 67 -57.48 -67.39 17.51
C LYS A 67 -56.08 -67.12 16.96
N ARG A 68 -55.44 -68.13 16.34
CA ARG A 68 -54.12 -68.01 15.73
C ARG A 68 -54.06 -66.95 14.64
N VAL A 69 -55.03 -66.95 13.72
CA VAL A 69 -55.11 -65.94 12.64
C VAL A 69 -55.31 -64.54 13.22
N LEU A 70 -56.12 -64.39 14.27
CA LEU A 70 -56.33 -63.11 14.93
C LEU A 70 -55.06 -62.60 15.63
N GLU A 71 -54.34 -63.51 16.31
CA GLU A 71 -53.05 -63.23 16.96
C GLU A 71 -51.99 -62.82 15.93
N GLU A 72 -51.76 -63.61 14.88
CA GLU A 72 -50.80 -63.31 13.81
C GLU A 72 -51.14 -61.98 13.11
N ARG A 73 -52.43 -61.69 12.88
CA ARG A 73 -52.87 -60.42 12.30
C ARG A 73 -52.62 -59.24 13.23
N ASN A 74 -52.84 -59.40 14.53
CA ASN A 74 -52.56 -58.36 15.51
C ASN A 74 -51.05 -58.12 15.65
N GLU A 75 -50.25 -59.18 15.69
CA GLU A 75 -48.78 -59.09 15.69
C GLU A 75 -48.27 -58.39 14.43
N PHE A 76 -48.79 -58.76 13.26
CA PHE A 76 -48.43 -58.11 12.00
C PHE A 76 -48.77 -56.62 12.02
N ARG A 77 -49.96 -56.25 12.52
CA ARG A 77 -50.35 -54.84 12.69
C ARG A 77 -49.43 -54.10 13.66
N ALA A 78 -49.04 -54.72 14.76
CA ALA A 78 -48.12 -54.12 15.72
C ALA A 78 -46.75 -53.87 15.09
N ARG A 79 -46.15 -54.88 14.44
CA ARG A 79 -44.87 -54.75 13.73
C ARG A 79 -44.92 -53.71 12.62
N LEU A 80 -46.03 -53.63 11.88
CA LEU A 80 -46.20 -52.64 10.82
C LEU A 80 -46.31 -51.21 11.40
N GLY A 81 -46.93 -51.08 12.57
CA GLY A 81 -46.92 -49.85 13.36
C GLY A 81 -45.50 -49.44 13.77
N GLU A 82 -44.75 -50.35 14.39
CA GLU A 82 -43.35 -50.13 14.80
C GLU A 82 -42.47 -49.71 13.62
N ILE A 83 -42.52 -50.44 12.51
CA ILE A 83 -41.75 -50.12 11.29
C ILE A 83 -42.13 -48.73 10.76
N SER A 84 -43.42 -48.37 10.77
CA SER A 84 -43.85 -47.04 10.31
C SER A 84 -43.35 -45.91 11.22
N GLU A 85 -43.28 -46.16 12.54
CA GLU A 85 -42.79 -45.21 13.51
C GLU A 85 -41.26 -45.06 13.42
N GLU A 86 -40.53 -46.16 13.27
CA GLU A 86 -39.09 -46.17 12.99
C GLU A 86 -38.77 -45.43 11.69
N GLN A 87 -39.53 -45.66 10.62
CA GLN A 87 -39.38 -44.95 9.36
C GLN A 87 -39.57 -43.44 9.54
N ARG A 88 -40.61 -43.02 10.28
CA ARG A 88 -40.89 -41.61 10.54
C ARG A 88 -39.80 -40.97 11.41
N SER A 89 -39.32 -41.68 12.41
CA SER A 89 -38.22 -41.25 13.29
C SER A 89 -36.93 -41.07 12.49
N CYS A 90 -36.55 -42.08 11.70
CA CYS A 90 -35.38 -42.05 10.82
C CYS A 90 -35.47 -40.89 9.81
N SER A 91 -36.63 -40.69 9.16
CA SER A 91 -36.84 -39.58 8.23
C SER A 91 -36.67 -38.20 8.91
N THR A 92 -37.16 -38.06 10.15
CA THR A 92 -36.99 -36.84 10.94
C THR A 92 -35.52 -36.60 11.31
N GLN A 93 -34.79 -37.65 11.69
CA GLN A 93 -33.35 -37.58 11.96
C GLN A 93 -32.55 -37.18 10.72
N ILE A 94 -32.85 -37.77 9.55
CA ILE A 94 -32.22 -37.41 8.28
C ILE A 94 -32.44 -35.93 7.98
N SER A 95 -33.68 -35.44 8.10
CA SER A 95 -33.98 -34.02 7.87
C SER A 95 -33.23 -33.11 8.84
N THR A 96 -33.10 -33.50 10.10
CA THR A 96 -32.37 -32.74 11.12
C THR A 96 -30.89 -32.69 10.78
N LEU A 97 -30.29 -33.83 10.42
CA LEU A 97 -28.89 -33.93 10.03
C LEU A 97 -28.58 -33.12 8.77
N GLN A 98 -29.47 -33.15 7.77
CA GLN A 98 -29.36 -32.33 6.57
C GLN A 98 -29.40 -30.84 6.90
N SER A 99 -30.29 -30.41 7.80
CA SER A 99 -30.35 -29.03 8.26
C SER A 99 -29.08 -28.61 9.00
N THR A 100 -28.54 -29.48 9.86
CA THR A 100 -27.27 -29.20 10.56
C THR A 100 -26.09 -29.12 9.61
N LEU A 101 -26.03 -29.99 8.60
CA LEU A 101 -24.96 -29.99 7.60
C LEU A 101 -25.00 -28.70 6.77
N SER A 102 -26.18 -28.28 6.31
CA SER A 102 -26.35 -27.00 5.61
C SER A 102 -25.94 -25.81 6.48
N THR A 103 -26.18 -25.86 7.78
CA THR A 103 -25.77 -24.78 8.70
C THR A 103 -24.25 -24.75 8.85
N HIS A 104 -23.61 -25.91 8.99
CA HIS A 104 -22.15 -26.02 9.05
C HIS A 104 -21.48 -25.54 7.77
N ASP A 105 -22.01 -25.90 6.59
CA ASP A 105 -21.48 -25.42 5.30
C ASP A 105 -21.55 -23.89 5.20
N HIS A 106 -22.65 -23.29 5.69
CA HIS A 106 -22.77 -21.84 5.72
C HIS A 106 -21.75 -21.18 6.66
N VAL A 107 -21.54 -21.75 7.85
CA VAL A 107 -20.53 -21.25 8.80
C VAL A 107 -19.13 -21.37 8.22
N LEU A 108 -18.77 -22.52 7.64
CA LEU A 108 -17.46 -22.72 7.00
C LEU A 108 -17.22 -21.73 5.85
N SER A 109 -18.24 -21.51 5.01
CA SER A 109 -18.16 -20.53 3.93
C SER A 109 -17.91 -19.12 4.46
N ARG A 110 -18.59 -18.74 5.55
CA ARG A 110 -18.40 -17.43 6.19
C ARG A 110 -17.02 -17.29 6.81
N GLU A 111 -16.55 -18.28 7.57
CA GLU A 111 -15.22 -18.27 8.18
C GLU A 111 -14.10 -18.22 7.12
N GLN A 112 -14.27 -18.92 6.00
CA GLN A 112 -13.31 -18.87 4.90
C GLN A 112 -13.27 -17.49 4.25
N ALA A 113 -14.42 -16.81 4.10
CA ALA A 113 -14.48 -15.45 3.59
C ALA A 113 -13.82 -14.46 4.55
N GLU A 114 -14.13 -14.54 5.85
CA GLU A 114 -13.51 -13.71 6.89
C GLU A 114 -11.99 -13.92 6.96
N LYS A 115 -11.52 -15.16 6.86
CA LYS A 115 -10.09 -15.49 6.80
C LYS A 115 -9.40 -14.87 5.59
N SER A 116 -10.03 -14.96 4.40
CA SER A 116 -9.50 -14.34 3.19
C SER A 116 -9.44 -12.82 3.32
N GLU A 117 -10.43 -12.21 3.94
CA GLU A 117 -10.44 -10.76 4.19
C GLU A 117 -9.32 -10.35 5.15
N MET A 118 -9.20 -11.03 6.29
CA MET A 118 -8.14 -10.77 7.27
C MET A 118 -6.75 -10.94 6.65
N GLN A 119 -6.53 -11.99 5.86
CA GLN A 119 -5.26 -12.18 5.14
C GLN A 119 -4.99 -11.02 4.17
N GLY A 120 -6.02 -10.55 3.46
CA GLY A 120 -5.92 -9.36 2.61
C GLY A 120 -5.56 -8.09 3.39
N GLN A 121 -6.09 -7.91 4.60
CA GLN A 121 -5.74 -6.78 5.47
C GLN A 121 -4.29 -6.88 5.98
N ILE A 122 -3.85 -8.08 6.38
CA ILE A 122 -2.47 -8.34 6.82
C ILE A 122 -1.50 -7.99 5.68
N SER A 123 -1.72 -8.50 4.47
CA SER A 123 -0.84 -8.20 3.33
C SER A 123 -0.80 -6.71 2.98
N LYS A 124 -1.93 -5.98 3.13
CA LYS A 124 -1.95 -4.51 2.96
C LYS A 124 -1.09 -3.82 4.01
N LEU A 125 -1.20 -4.21 5.28
CA LEU A 125 -0.40 -3.64 6.37
C LEU A 125 1.09 -3.93 6.20
N GLU A 126 1.46 -5.16 5.83
CA GLU A 126 2.83 -5.56 5.55
C GLU A 126 3.42 -4.77 4.37
N SER A 127 2.66 -4.62 3.28
CA SER A 127 3.07 -3.79 2.14
C SER A 127 3.27 -2.33 2.56
N HIS A 128 2.35 -1.79 3.37
CA HIS A 128 2.46 -0.42 3.87
C HIS A 128 3.70 -0.24 4.76
N GLN A 129 3.96 -1.19 5.67
CA GLN A 129 5.15 -1.18 6.53
C GLN A 129 6.43 -1.26 5.69
N ALA A 130 6.49 -2.14 4.69
CA ALA A 130 7.65 -2.28 3.81
C ALA A 130 7.92 -0.96 3.04
N ASN A 131 6.88 -0.32 2.52
CA ASN A 131 6.99 0.97 1.83
C ASN A 131 7.49 2.08 2.77
N GLN A 132 6.98 2.14 3.99
CA GLN A 132 7.43 3.11 4.99
C GLN A 132 8.89 2.88 5.42
N CYS A 133 9.29 1.63 5.64
CA CYS A 133 10.68 1.28 5.94
C CYS A 133 11.62 1.70 4.81
N ALA A 134 11.27 1.39 3.55
CA ALA A 134 12.05 1.80 2.39
C ALA A 134 12.14 3.33 2.26
N ALA A 135 11.05 4.06 2.51
CA ALA A 135 11.05 5.53 2.50
C ALA A 135 11.96 6.11 3.60
N ARG A 136 11.87 5.57 4.82
CA ARG A 136 12.73 5.95 5.95
C ARG A 136 14.21 5.75 5.60
N ASP A 137 14.55 4.60 5.03
CA ASP A 137 15.95 4.26 4.73
C ASP A 137 16.51 5.15 3.61
N ARG A 138 15.69 5.46 2.59
CA ARG A 138 16.05 6.46 1.56
C ARG A 138 16.32 7.84 2.17
N LEU A 139 15.47 8.31 3.07
CA LEU A 139 15.65 9.61 3.74
C LEU A 139 16.92 9.63 4.61
N LYS A 140 17.19 8.56 5.36
CA LYS A 140 18.42 8.45 6.16
C LYS A 140 19.67 8.53 5.29
N THR A 141 19.69 7.83 4.16
CA THR A 141 20.80 7.91 3.21
C THR A 141 20.96 9.33 2.66
N ALA A 142 19.86 9.97 2.23
CA ALA A 142 19.88 11.33 1.71
C ALA A 142 20.39 12.36 2.75
N ILE A 143 19.96 12.23 4.00
CA ILE A 143 20.46 13.06 5.11
C ILE A 143 21.95 12.86 5.29
N SER A 144 22.43 11.61 5.32
CA SER A 144 23.86 11.32 5.50
C SER A 144 24.71 11.88 4.37
N GLN A 145 24.22 11.82 3.14
CA GLN A 145 24.91 12.35 1.96
C GLN A 145 24.96 13.88 1.99
N THR A 146 23.84 14.52 2.33
CA THR A 146 23.76 15.98 2.46
C THR A 146 24.68 16.49 3.56
N GLN A 147 24.72 15.81 4.71
CA GLN A 147 25.61 16.18 5.81
C GLN A 147 27.08 16.15 5.37
N ARG A 148 27.51 15.09 4.67
CA ARG A 148 28.87 15.01 4.11
C ARG A 148 29.19 16.17 3.16
N GLN A 149 28.23 16.55 2.31
CA GLN A 149 28.42 17.69 1.40
C GLN A 149 28.54 19.02 2.15
N ILE A 150 27.75 19.21 3.22
CA ILE A 150 27.85 20.38 4.09
C ILE A 150 29.24 20.43 4.74
N ASP A 151 29.70 19.32 5.32
CA ASP A 151 30.99 19.24 6.00
C ASP A 151 32.15 19.57 5.05
N VAL A 152 32.12 19.05 3.83
CA VAL A 152 33.12 19.36 2.78
C VAL A 152 33.12 20.86 2.43
N LYS A 153 31.94 21.46 2.26
CA LYS A 153 31.83 22.89 1.94
C LYS A 153 32.30 23.78 3.10
N LEU A 154 31.96 23.43 4.34
CA LEU A 154 32.41 24.15 5.53
C LEU A 154 33.93 24.06 5.68
N GLN A 155 34.52 22.89 5.46
CA GLN A 155 35.96 22.72 5.51
C GLN A 155 36.67 23.54 4.43
N ALA A 156 36.19 23.49 3.18
CA ALA A 156 36.74 24.31 2.09
C ALA A 156 36.62 25.82 2.38
N GLN A 157 35.51 26.25 2.98
CA GLN A 157 35.31 27.65 3.38
C GLN A 157 36.30 28.07 4.48
N ARG A 158 36.54 27.21 5.48
CA ARG A 158 37.52 27.47 6.55
C ARG A 158 38.93 27.59 5.98
N GLU A 159 39.34 26.65 5.14
CA GLU A 159 40.65 26.68 4.49
C GLU A 159 40.84 27.92 3.61
N TYR A 160 39.79 28.33 2.88
CA TYR A 160 39.81 29.56 2.11
C TYR A 160 39.95 30.79 3.02
N SER A 161 39.16 30.86 4.10
CA SER A 161 39.22 31.95 5.07
C SER A 161 40.60 32.06 5.71
N GLU A 162 41.20 30.95 6.12
CA GLU A 162 42.55 30.91 6.71
C GLU A 162 43.62 31.40 5.72
N LYS A 163 43.51 31.00 4.45
CA LYS A 163 44.41 31.48 3.38
C LYS A 163 44.27 32.98 3.16
N VAL A 164 43.03 33.48 3.09
CA VAL A 164 42.75 34.91 2.90
C VAL A 164 43.23 35.72 4.11
N GLU A 165 42.98 35.26 5.33
CA GLU A 165 43.43 35.93 6.55
C GLU A 165 44.95 35.94 6.66
N SER A 166 45.60 34.81 6.37
CA SER A 166 47.06 34.70 6.31
C SER A 166 47.65 35.69 5.30
N GLN A 167 47.08 35.76 4.09
CA GLN A 167 47.54 36.69 3.07
C GLN A 167 47.26 38.15 3.46
N SER A 168 46.09 38.45 4.02
CA SER A 168 45.72 39.79 4.46
C SER A 168 46.65 40.33 5.54
N ARG A 169 47.14 39.47 6.43
CA ARG A 169 48.11 39.84 7.47
C ARG A 169 49.47 40.25 6.88
N LEU A 170 49.84 39.73 5.72
CA LEU A 170 51.09 40.06 5.02
C LEU A 170 50.92 41.27 4.09
N ASN A 171 49.77 41.39 3.43
CA ASN A 171 49.50 42.45 2.44
C ASN A 171 49.71 43.86 3.00
N GLY A 172 49.24 44.15 4.22
CA GLY A 172 49.37 45.48 4.82
C GLY A 172 50.83 45.91 5.02
N PRO A 173 51.64 45.12 5.76
CA PRO A 173 53.07 45.38 5.92
C PRO A 173 53.84 45.44 4.60
N GLU A 174 53.56 44.53 3.65
CA GLU A 174 54.21 44.52 2.33
C GLU A 174 53.86 45.76 1.51
N LEU A 175 52.58 46.15 1.48
CA LEU A 175 52.14 47.36 0.80
C LEU A 175 52.83 48.59 1.39
N ASN A 176 52.84 48.72 2.72
CA ASN A 176 53.51 49.83 3.41
C ASN A 176 55.02 49.86 3.12
N PHE A 177 55.67 48.69 3.06
CA PHE A 177 57.08 48.60 2.66
C PHE A 177 57.30 49.15 1.25
N TRP A 178 56.50 48.72 0.27
CA TRP A 178 56.64 49.18 -1.12
C TRP A 178 56.28 50.65 -1.30
N GLU A 179 55.23 51.13 -0.64
CA GLU A 179 54.84 52.54 -0.66
C GLU A 179 55.95 53.43 -0.13
N THR A 180 56.58 53.03 0.99
CA THR A 180 57.70 53.75 1.58
C THR A 180 58.96 53.66 0.70
N TYR A 181 59.28 52.47 0.20
CA TYR A 181 60.51 52.21 -0.57
C TYR A 181 60.48 52.91 -1.94
N LEU A 182 59.35 52.86 -2.63
CA LEU A 182 59.17 53.49 -3.94
C LEU A 182 58.82 54.98 -3.81
N GLY A 183 58.27 55.39 -2.66
CA GLY A 183 57.65 56.71 -2.49
C GLY A 183 56.43 56.87 -3.40
N CYS A 184 55.64 55.81 -3.55
CA CYS A 184 54.52 55.75 -4.50
C CYS A 184 53.36 54.97 -3.89
N ARG A 185 52.17 55.56 -3.88
CA ARG A 185 50.91 54.93 -3.47
C ARG A 185 49.94 54.86 -4.65
N LEU A 186 49.23 53.74 -4.75
CA LEU A 186 48.21 53.50 -5.77
C LEU A 186 46.86 53.38 -5.09
N ASP A 187 45.98 54.34 -5.35
CA ASP A 187 44.66 54.43 -4.74
C ASP A 187 43.56 54.25 -5.80
N GLY A 188 42.43 53.67 -5.41
CA GLY A 188 41.21 53.70 -6.23
C GLY A 188 40.63 55.12 -6.25
N SER A 189 40.32 55.64 -7.44
CA SER A 189 39.80 57.02 -7.56
C SER A 189 38.31 57.16 -7.23
N GLY A 190 37.65 56.11 -6.71
CA GLY A 190 36.20 56.05 -6.49
C GLY A 190 35.38 55.73 -7.75
N ASP A 191 36.04 55.61 -8.90
CA ASP A 191 35.49 55.19 -10.18
C ASP A 191 36.22 53.90 -10.59
N GLU A 192 35.47 52.86 -10.99
CA GLU A 192 36.01 51.52 -11.30
C GLU A 192 37.05 51.57 -12.42
N ASN A 193 36.96 52.56 -13.30
CA ASN A 193 37.84 52.72 -14.45
C ASN A 193 38.97 53.73 -14.21
N LYS A 194 39.22 54.17 -12.96
CA LYS A 194 40.26 55.17 -12.66
C LYS A 194 41.16 54.77 -11.50
N ILE A 195 42.46 54.81 -11.76
CA ILE A 195 43.49 54.58 -10.75
C ILE A 195 44.21 55.90 -10.49
N ARG A 196 44.31 56.28 -9.22
CA ARG A 196 45.10 57.41 -8.76
C ARG A 196 46.48 56.93 -8.35
N VAL A 197 47.51 57.59 -8.89
CA VAL A 197 48.91 57.37 -8.54
C VAL A 197 49.40 58.59 -7.78
N CYS A 198 49.89 58.41 -6.56
CA CYS A 198 50.45 59.46 -5.70
C CYS A 198 51.94 59.19 -5.45
N PHE A 199 52.80 60.12 -5.86
CA PHE A 199 54.22 60.13 -5.53
C PHE A 199 54.49 61.02 -4.32
N MET A 200 55.24 60.48 -3.36
CA MET A 200 55.75 61.19 -2.21
C MET A 200 57.22 61.56 -2.46
N PHE A 201 57.52 62.86 -2.43
CA PHE A 201 58.87 63.37 -2.60
C PHE A 201 59.47 63.83 -1.27
N PRO A 202 60.78 63.62 -1.06
CA PRO A 202 61.47 64.17 0.09
C PRO A 202 61.35 65.70 0.17
N PRO A 203 61.46 66.27 1.39
CA PRO A 203 61.48 67.72 1.59
C PRO A 203 62.53 68.41 0.71
N ALA A 204 62.21 69.62 0.24
CA ALA A 204 63.16 70.43 -0.51
C ALA A 204 64.39 70.77 0.34
N LYS A 205 65.57 70.94 -0.29
CA LYS A 205 66.77 71.41 0.41
C LYS A 205 66.51 72.81 0.98
N GLY A 206 66.44 72.91 2.31
CA GLY A 206 66.15 74.16 3.04
C GLY A 206 64.71 74.32 3.55
N GLY A 207 63.84 73.34 3.30
CA GLY A 207 62.47 73.30 3.86
C GLY A 207 62.46 72.91 5.34
N LYS A 208 61.38 73.27 6.05
CA LYS A 208 61.15 72.81 7.43
C LYS A 208 60.91 71.30 7.44
N THR A 209 61.45 70.61 8.44
CA THR A 209 61.25 69.18 8.67
C THR A 209 59.74 68.91 8.79
N GLY A 210 59.15 68.22 7.80
CA GLY A 210 57.72 67.86 7.79
C GLY A 210 56.91 68.29 6.55
N GLU A 211 57.48 69.01 5.58
CA GLU A 211 56.81 69.32 4.32
C GLU A 211 56.90 68.12 3.35
N GLU A 212 55.92 67.22 3.43
CA GLU A 212 55.73 66.17 2.43
C GLU A 212 55.23 66.79 1.12
N ARG A 213 55.99 66.61 0.04
CA ARG A 213 55.60 67.08 -1.29
C ARG A 213 54.96 65.95 -2.06
N GLU A 214 53.65 66.03 -2.21
CA GLU A 214 52.85 65.09 -2.99
C GLU A 214 52.69 65.57 -4.43
N ALA A 215 52.87 64.65 -5.38
CA ALA A 215 52.33 64.78 -6.73
C ALA A 215 51.42 63.60 -7.04
N MET A 216 50.32 63.85 -7.75
CA MET A 216 49.35 62.81 -8.07
C MET A 216 48.85 62.94 -9.50
N PHE A 217 48.49 61.83 -10.12
CA PHE A 217 47.76 61.81 -11.38
C PHE A 217 46.77 60.66 -11.40
N GLU A 218 45.72 60.78 -12.22
CA GLU A 218 44.72 59.72 -12.39
C GLU A 218 44.77 59.20 -13.81
N VAL A 219 44.88 57.88 -13.92
CA VAL A 219 44.87 57.15 -15.18
C VAL A 219 43.52 56.50 -15.34
N GLN A 220 42.87 56.75 -16.46
CA GLN A 220 41.71 56.00 -16.89
C GLN A 220 42.17 54.67 -17.50
N VAL A 221 41.70 53.58 -16.91
CA VAL A 221 41.89 52.22 -17.39
C VAL A 221 40.72 51.88 -18.31
N PRO A 222 40.97 51.43 -19.54
CA PRO A 222 39.90 51.05 -20.44
C PRO A 222 39.18 49.79 -19.93
N GLU A 223 37.85 49.74 -20.08
CA GLU A 223 37.00 48.60 -19.68
C GLU A 223 37.45 47.28 -20.34
N THR A 224 38.02 47.37 -21.54
CA THR A 224 38.62 46.26 -22.27
C THR A 224 40.14 46.41 -22.30
N GLY A 225 40.87 45.30 -22.12
CA GLY A 225 42.35 45.29 -22.17
C GLY A 225 42.99 45.74 -23.49
N SER A 226 42.18 46.01 -24.52
CA SER A 226 42.60 46.55 -25.82
C SER A 226 42.36 48.06 -25.99
N GLY A 227 41.70 48.74 -25.06
CA GLY A 227 41.43 50.18 -25.14
C GLY A 227 42.67 51.05 -24.89
N ARG A 228 42.53 52.38 -25.02
CA ARG A 228 43.61 53.35 -24.80
C ARG A 228 43.52 53.90 -23.37
N TYR A 229 44.65 53.94 -22.68
CA TYR A 229 44.79 54.61 -21.40
C TYR A 229 44.93 56.12 -21.60
N GLU A 230 44.40 56.88 -20.66
CA GLU A 230 44.45 58.35 -20.66
C GLU A 230 44.75 58.88 -19.26
N VAL A 231 45.53 59.96 -19.17
CA VAL A 231 45.74 60.68 -17.90
C VAL A 231 44.71 61.80 -17.82
N VAL A 232 43.71 61.65 -16.96
CA VAL A 232 42.54 62.54 -16.88
C VAL A 232 42.74 63.65 -15.85
N TYR A 233 43.57 63.40 -14.84
CA TYR A 233 43.87 64.37 -13.79
C TYR A 233 45.35 64.35 -13.44
N MET A 234 45.89 65.51 -13.05
CA MET A 234 47.27 65.66 -12.57
C MET A 234 47.40 66.86 -11.63
N LYS A 235 48.24 66.72 -10.60
CA LYS A 235 48.58 67.77 -9.66
C LYS A 235 50.00 67.54 -9.12
N PRO A 236 50.92 68.53 -9.21
CA PRO A 236 50.80 69.81 -9.90
C PRO A 236 50.61 69.65 -11.43
N LYS A 237 50.24 70.73 -12.12
CA LYS A 237 49.99 70.68 -13.56
C LYS A 237 51.31 70.47 -14.33
N LEU A 238 51.35 69.45 -15.17
CA LEU A 238 52.50 69.14 -16.03
C LEU A 238 52.28 69.64 -17.47
N GLU A 239 53.36 69.67 -18.24
CA GLU A 239 53.30 70.02 -19.66
C GLU A 239 52.61 68.91 -20.48
N ALA A 240 51.48 69.25 -21.11
CA ALA A 240 50.62 68.28 -21.81
C ALA A 240 51.36 67.49 -22.91
N SER A 241 52.21 68.15 -23.71
CA SER A 241 52.98 67.51 -24.78
C SER A 241 53.95 66.44 -24.27
N LYS A 242 54.52 66.63 -23.07
CA LYS A 242 55.41 65.64 -22.45
C LYS A 242 54.63 64.46 -21.89
N VAL A 243 53.49 64.72 -21.24
CA VAL A 243 52.60 63.68 -20.71
C VAL A 243 52.04 62.80 -21.83
N GLU A 244 51.55 63.41 -22.91
CA GLU A 244 50.99 62.70 -24.07
C GLU A 244 52.01 61.71 -24.68
N LYS A 245 53.27 62.12 -24.85
CA LYS A 245 54.35 61.23 -25.34
C LYS A 245 54.57 60.00 -24.46
N ILE A 246 54.46 60.16 -23.13
CA ILE A 246 54.64 59.05 -22.18
C ILE A 246 53.41 58.13 -22.24
N VAL A 247 52.21 58.69 -22.28
CA VAL A 247 50.95 57.95 -22.38
C VAL A 247 50.88 57.18 -23.71
N ASP A 248 51.34 57.77 -24.82
CA ASP A 248 51.43 57.09 -26.11
C ASP A 248 52.39 55.92 -26.07
N ARG A 249 53.57 56.12 -25.46
CA ARG A 249 54.53 55.03 -25.27
C ARG A 249 53.93 53.90 -24.44
N MET A 250 53.22 54.20 -23.35
CA MET A 250 52.53 53.18 -22.56
C MET A 250 51.44 52.47 -23.37
N ASN A 251 50.66 53.19 -24.17
CA ASN A 251 49.63 52.60 -25.02
C ASN A 251 50.19 51.64 -26.07
N ILE A 252 51.40 51.90 -26.57
CA ILE A 252 52.14 51.03 -27.49
C ILE A 252 52.72 49.82 -26.76
N THR A 253 53.42 50.02 -25.64
CA THR A 253 54.17 48.95 -24.95
C THR A 253 53.32 48.14 -23.98
N ARG A 254 52.19 48.68 -23.54
CA ARG A 254 51.37 48.18 -22.42
C ARG A 254 52.16 48.01 -21.11
N ASP A 255 53.26 48.74 -20.96
CA ASP A 255 54.10 48.70 -19.76
C ASP A 255 53.81 49.90 -18.84
N VAL A 256 53.14 49.62 -17.71
CA VAL A 256 52.83 50.61 -16.67
C VAL A 256 54.11 51.17 -16.02
N GLY A 257 55.18 50.40 -15.95
CA GLY A 257 56.46 50.84 -15.40
C GLY A 257 57.04 52.03 -16.17
N THR A 258 56.85 52.04 -17.49
CA THR A 258 57.25 53.17 -18.36
C THR A 258 56.48 54.45 -18.04
N LEU A 259 55.17 54.34 -17.80
CA LEU A 259 54.35 55.49 -17.40
C LEU A 259 54.79 56.04 -16.04
N LEU A 260 54.93 55.17 -15.03
CA LEU A 260 55.28 55.58 -13.67
C LEU A 260 56.64 56.28 -13.63
N LYS A 261 57.65 55.75 -14.33
CA LYS A 261 58.98 56.37 -14.41
C LYS A 261 58.93 57.72 -15.11
N GLY A 262 58.29 57.79 -16.28
CA GLY A 262 58.19 59.04 -17.04
C GLY A 262 57.44 60.13 -16.28
N MET A 263 56.29 59.81 -15.67
CA MET A 263 55.52 60.77 -14.87
C MET A 263 56.30 61.24 -13.65
N ARG A 264 57.05 60.33 -12.99
CA ARG A 264 57.90 60.70 -11.85
C ARG A 264 58.99 61.68 -12.26
N GLU A 265 59.66 61.47 -13.40
CA GLU A 265 60.68 62.38 -13.93
C GLU A 265 60.11 63.78 -14.19
N LEU A 266 58.92 63.87 -14.81
CA LEU A 266 58.24 65.15 -15.03
C LEU A 266 57.90 65.86 -13.73
N TYR A 267 57.44 65.13 -12.71
CA TYR A 267 57.18 65.72 -11.39
C TYR A 267 58.45 66.13 -10.66
N VAL A 268 59.55 65.38 -10.78
CA VAL A 268 60.85 65.80 -10.25
C VAL A 268 61.30 67.10 -10.90
N GLU A 269 61.10 67.28 -12.21
CA GLU A 269 61.39 68.55 -12.89
C GLU A 269 60.49 69.69 -12.41
N ALA A 270 59.19 69.44 -12.26
CA ALA A 270 58.21 70.44 -11.86
C ALA A 270 58.27 70.83 -10.38
N LEU A 271 58.77 69.95 -9.52
CA LEU A 271 58.92 70.15 -8.07
C LEU A 271 60.35 70.52 -7.64
N LYS A 272 61.30 70.69 -8.56
CA LYS A 272 62.61 71.27 -8.25
C LYS A 272 62.46 72.72 -7.80
#